data_AF-Q08W75-F1
#
_entry.id   AF-Q08W75-F1
#
_cell.length_a   1.000
_cell.length_b   1.000
_cell.length_c   1.000
_cell.angle_alpha   90.00
_cell.angle_beta   90.00
_cell.angle_gamma   90.00
#
_symmetry.space_group_name_H-M   'P 1'
#
loop_
_entity.id
_entity.type
_entity.pdbx_description
1 polymer ?
#
loop_
_entity_poly.entity_id
_entity_poly.type
_entity_poly.pdbx_seq_one_letter_code
_entity_poly.pdbx_strand_id
1 'polypeptide(L)'
;MDGFGSHTFQWVNAQGERFWVKFHFKTDQGIRTLTTQEAEAIGGKDPQHHQRDLYRAIERGEFPSWTLKVQVMPEADAAHYRFNPFDLTKVWPHKDYLLVEVGKLVLNRTPDNFFADVEKGGARNYGRDGAMHFDGNGGRGPNHEPNSLNGPAQTDEASGVGYAVSGVTGTSVHGKHVEDNEGIRC
;
A
#
# COMPACT_ATOMS: atom_id res chain seq x y z
N MET A 1 2.25 -0.98 16.71
CA MET A 1 1.39 0.06 16.12
C MET A 1 0.57 -0.56 15.01
N ASP A 2 -0.65 -0.07 14.76
CA ASP A 2 -1.39 -0.50 13.58
C ASP A 2 -0.81 0.11 12.29
N GLY A 3 -1.04 -0.55 11.16
CA GLY A 3 -0.76 -0.03 9.82
C GLY A 3 -2.05 0.08 9.00
N PHE A 4 -2.12 1.06 8.10
CA PHE A 4 -3.28 1.26 7.24
C PHE A 4 -2.83 1.61 5.83
N GLY A 5 -3.55 1.11 4.83
CA GLY A 5 -3.36 1.58 3.44
C GLY A 5 -3.87 3.01 3.23
N SER A 6 -4.74 3.48 4.12
CA SER A 6 -5.42 4.79 4.14
C SER A 6 -6.34 5.04 2.95
N HIS A 7 -5.78 5.00 1.74
CA HIS A 7 -6.50 5.12 0.49
C HIS A 7 -7.52 3.99 0.28
N THR A 8 -8.49 4.29 -0.57
CA THR A 8 -9.40 3.32 -1.15
C THR A 8 -8.73 2.73 -2.39
N PHE A 9 -8.56 1.40 -2.40
CA PHE A 9 -8.00 0.64 -3.52
C PHE A 9 -9.11 -0.09 -4.29
N GLN A 10 -8.79 -0.62 -5.46
CA GLN A 10 -9.72 -1.43 -6.25
C GLN A 10 -9.28 -2.90 -6.26
N TRP A 11 -10.22 -3.80 -6.02
CA TRP A 11 -10.10 -5.22 -6.34
C TRP A 11 -11.02 -5.56 -7.52
N VAL A 12 -10.54 -6.50 -8.34
CA VAL A 12 -11.30 -7.09 -9.44
C VAL A 12 -11.22 -8.60 -9.27
N ASN A 13 -12.37 -9.28 -9.25
CA ASN A 13 -12.40 -10.74 -9.19
C ASN A 13 -12.30 -11.35 -10.60
N ALA A 14 -12.24 -12.68 -10.67
CA ALA A 14 -12.14 -13.41 -11.94
C ALA A 14 -13.35 -13.21 -12.87
N GLN A 15 -14.48 -12.76 -12.34
CA GLN A 15 -15.70 -12.45 -13.09
C GLN A 15 -15.71 -11.01 -13.62
N GLY A 16 -14.69 -10.20 -13.31
CA GLY A 16 -14.61 -8.79 -13.68
C GLY A 16 -15.43 -7.86 -12.78
N GLU A 17 -15.99 -8.36 -11.67
CA GLU A 17 -16.70 -7.54 -10.70
C GLU A 17 -15.72 -6.72 -9.86
N ARG A 18 -16.09 -5.47 -9.59
CA ARG A 18 -15.23 -4.49 -8.92
C ARG A 18 -15.68 -4.23 -7.49
N PHE A 19 -14.68 -4.08 -6.62
CA PHE A 19 -14.86 -3.76 -5.22
C PHE A 19 -13.86 -2.69 -4.80
N TRP A 20 -14.30 -1.76 -3.97
CA TRP A 20 -13.47 -0.79 -3.28
C TRP A 20 -13.00 -1.36 -1.95
N VAL A 21 -11.71 -1.26 -1.66
CA VAL A 21 -11.07 -1.96 -0.55
C VAL A 21 -10.21 -1.01 0.29
N LYS A 22 -10.31 -1.11 1.62
CA LYS A 22 -9.37 -0.48 2.56
C LYS A 22 -8.61 -1.54 3.35
N PHE A 23 -7.30 -1.40 3.44
CA PHE A 23 -6.40 -2.33 4.15
C PHE A 23 -6.11 -1.87 5.57
N HIS A 24 -6.19 -2.82 6.51
CA HIS A 24 -5.96 -2.62 7.94
C HIS A 24 -5.01 -3.71 8.46
N PHE A 25 -3.83 -3.32 8.93
CA PHE A 25 -2.87 -4.20 9.59
C PHE A 25 -2.95 -3.98 11.10
N LYS A 26 -3.61 -4.90 11.80
CA LYS A 26 -3.80 -4.82 13.27
C LYS A 26 -2.63 -5.47 13.99
N THR A 27 -1.97 -4.72 14.87
CA THR A 27 -0.79 -5.17 15.61
C THR A 27 -1.17 -6.28 16.59
N ASP A 28 -0.46 -7.40 16.58
CA ASP A 28 -0.76 -8.53 17.49
C ASP A 28 -0.14 -8.34 18.89
N GLN A 29 0.74 -7.34 19.06
CA GLN A 29 1.46 -7.01 20.30
C GLN A 29 0.70 -6.04 21.20
N GLY A 30 -0.42 -5.50 20.70
CA GLY A 30 -1.16 -4.41 21.32
C GLY A 30 -0.58 -3.02 21.01
N ILE A 31 -1.42 -2.00 21.18
CA ILE A 31 -1.03 -0.60 21.02
C ILE A 31 -0.31 -0.13 22.27
N ARG A 32 0.90 0.41 22.08
CA ARG A 32 1.69 1.06 23.12
C ARG A 32 2.23 2.37 22.56
N THR A 33 2.21 3.40 23.37
CA THR A 33 2.61 4.77 23.00
C THR A 33 3.53 5.33 24.07
N LEU A 34 4.49 6.16 23.67
CA LEU A 34 5.31 6.94 24.57
C LEU A 34 4.58 8.24 24.90
N THR A 35 4.65 8.67 26.16
CA THR A 35 4.30 10.04 26.52
C THR A 35 5.34 11.02 25.95
N THR A 36 4.99 12.30 25.84
CA THR A 36 5.92 13.34 25.36
C THR A 36 7.22 13.35 26.17
N GLN A 37 7.14 13.20 27.49
CA GLN A 37 8.30 13.20 28.38
C GLN A 37 9.21 11.97 28.15
N GLU A 38 8.62 10.78 27.97
CA GLU A 38 9.38 9.57 27.65
C GLU A 38 10.03 9.65 26.27
N ALA A 39 9.30 10.16 25.27
CA ALA A 39 9.81 10.33 23.92
C ALA A 39 10.98 11.33 23.87
N GLU A 40 10.90 12.43 24.62
CA GLU A 40 12.00 13.41 24.75
C GLU A 40 13.23 12.78 25.43
N ALA A 41 13.01 12.07 26.54
CA ALA A 41 14.09 11.42 27.27
C ALA A 41 14.78 10.30 26.45
N ILE A 42 14.02 9.56 25.64
CA ILE A 42 14.53 8.51 24.76
C ILE A 42 15.23 9.13 23.56
N GLY A 43 14.61 10.11 22.89
CA GLY A 43 15.15 10.75 21.68
C GLY A 43 16.51 11.41 21.91
N GLY A 44 16.74 11.99 23.09
CA GLY A 44 18.04 12.54 23.46
C GLY A 44 19.13 11.49 23.75
N LYS A 45 18.75 10.28 24.18
CA LYS A 45 19.69 9.20 24.53
C LYS A 45 19.96 8.24 23.38
N ASP A 46 18.95 8.00 22.56
CA ASP A 46 18.96 6.99 21.52
C ASP A 46 18.02 7.39 20.36
N PRO A 47 18.55 8.12 19.36
CA PRO A 47 17.76 8.51 18.19
C PRO A 47 17.35 7.31 17.31
N GLN A 48 17.93 6.12 17.53
CA GLN A 48 17.62 4.90 16.78
C GLN A 48 16.75 3.91 17.57
N HIS A 49 16.05 4.38 18.60
CA HIS A 49 15.26 3.55 19.51
C HIS A 49 14.37 2.52 18.82
N HIS A 50 13.53 2.94 17.88
CA HIS A 50 12.59 2.04 17.20
C HIS A 50 13.27 1.06 16.24
N GLN A 51 14.34 1.49 15.56
CA GLN A 51 15.13 0.59 14.72
C GLN A 51 15.77 -0.50 15.58
N ARG A 52 16.43 -0.11 16.67
CA ARG A 52 17.10 -1.04 17.58
C ARG A 52 16.11 -2.00 18.25
N ASP A 53 14.92 -1.52 18.63
CA ASP A 53 13.86 -2.35 19.20
C ASP A 53 13.45 -3.47 18.24
N LEU A 54 13.14 -3.12 16.98
CA LEU A 54 12.75 -4.09 15.96
C LEU A 54 13.85 -5.12 15.68
N TYR A 55 15.09 -4.65 15.48
CA TYR A 55 16.22 -5.55 15.21
C TYR A 55 16.43 -6.54 16.36
N ARG A 56 16.48 -6.04 17.61
CA ARG A 56 16.69 -6.90 18.77
C ARG A 56 15.52 -7.85 19.02
N ALA A 57 14.29 -7.45 18.72
CA ALA A 57 13.14 -8.34 18.82
C ALA A 57 13.29 -9.54 17.87
N ILE A 58 13.65 -9.28 16.61
CA ILE A 58 13.87 -10.33 15.61
C ILE A 58 15.06 -11.22 16.01
N GLU A 59 16.18 -10.66 16.47
CA GLU A 59 17.34 -11.44 16.96
C GLU A 59 16.99 -12.36 18.13
N ARG A 60 16.08 -11.95 19.02
CA ARG A 60 15.58 -12.77 20.13
C ARG A 60 14.54 -13.81 19.71
N GLY A 61 14.15 -13.87 18.43
CA GLY A 61 13.07 -14.73 17.95
C GLY A 61 11.67 -14.23 18.31
N GLU A 62 11.54 -13.00 18.81
CA GLU A 62 10.28 -12.33 19.13
C GLU A 62 9.73 -11.65 17.87
N PHE A 63 9.30 -12.45 16.89
CA PHE A 63 8.91 -11.94 15.57
C PHE A 63 7.61 -11.12 15.64
N PRO A 64 7.67 -9.81 15.34
CA PRO A 64 6.46 -9.01 15.36
C PRO A 64 5.54 -9.39 14.19
N SER A 65 4.24 -9.40 14.47
CA SER A 65 3.22 -9.74 13.49
C SER A 65 2.00 -8.82 13.52
N TRP A 66 1.29 -8.80 12.40
CA TRP A 66 0.05 -8.05 12.19
C TRP A 66 -0.99 -8.92 11.49
N THR A 67 -2.22 -8.88 11.99
CA THR A 67 -3.38 -9.48 11.32
C THR A 67 -3.91 -8.52 10.24
N LEU A 68 -3.87 -8.94 8.97
CA LEU A 68 -4.42 -8.20 7.84
C LEU A 68 -5.93 -8.38 7.78
N LYS A 69 -6.64 -7.25 7.81
CA LYS A 69 -8.08 -7.15 7.63
C LYS A 69 -8.42 -6.16 6.52
N VAL A 70 -9.54 -6.38 5.86
CA VAL A 70 -10.04 -5.51 4.78
C VAL A 70 -11.48 -5.10 5.03
N GLN A 71 -11.81 -3.86 4.64
CA GLN A 71 -13.19 -3.46 4.38
C GLN A 71 -13.43 -3.55 2.88
N VAL A 72 -14.59 -4.09 2.48
CA VAL A 72 -14.93 -4.30 1.07
C VAL A 72 -16.28 -3.63 0.79
N MET A 73 -16.29 -2.68 -0.14
CA MET A 73 -17.47 -1.95 -0.60
C MET A 73 -17.73 -2.33 -2.07
N PRO A 74 -18.91 -2.85 -2.43
CA PRO A 74 -19.31 -3.03 -3.83
C PRO A 74 -19.19 -1.72 -4.62
N GLU A 75 -18.81 -1.79 -5.90
CA GLU A 75 -18.64 -0.58 -6.72
C GLU A 75 -19.89 0.31 -6.75
N ALA A 76 -21.07 -0.30 -6.85
CA ALA A 76 -22.36 0.41 -6.95
C ALA A 76 -22.67 1.26 -5.70
N ASP A 77 -22.15 0.87 -4.53
CA ASP A 77 -22.44 1.57 -3.27
C ASP A 77 -21.68 2.91 -3.19
N ALA A 78 -20.53 3.03 -3.87
CA ALA A 78 -19.68 4.22 -3.78
C ALA A 78 -20.37 5.49 -4.29
N ALA A 79 -21.20 5.38 -5.34
CA ALA A 79 -21.92 6.52 -5.92
C ALA A 79 -23.01 7.09 -4.98
N HIS A 80 -23.49 6.28 -4.05
CA HIS A 80 -24.58 6.62 -3.13
C HIS A 80 -24.10 6.72 -1.68
N TYR A 81 -22.78 6.62 -1.45
CA TYR A 81 -22.23 6.71 -0.11
C TYR A 81 -22.36 8.14 0.43
N ARG A 82 -22.68 8.26 1.72
CA ARG A 82 -23.07 9.54 2.36
C ARG A 82 -22.00 10.65 2.30
N PHE A 83 -20.73 10.26 2.20
CA PHE A 83 -19.60 11.14 1.94
C PHE A 83 -18.69 10.53 0.87
N ASN A 84 -17.74 11.30 0.36
CA ASN A 84 -16.83 10.84 -0.68
C ASN A 84 -16.00 9.63 -0.19
N PRO A 85 -16.20 8.42 -0.73
CA PRO A 85 -15.48 7.23 -0.28
C PRO A 85 -14.00 7.24 -0.66
N PHE A 86 -13.56 8.20 -1.50
CA PHE A 86 -12.19 8.41 -1.94
C PHE A 86 -11.49 9.59 -1.24
N ASP A 87 -12.18 10.28 -0.32
CA ASP A 87 -11.56 11.29 0.53
C ASP A 87 -10.64 10.62 1.57
N LEU A 88 -9.35 10.97 1.52
CA LEU A 88 -8.33 10.42 2.41
C LEU A 88 -8.51 10.85 3.86
N THR A 89 -9.22 11.95 4.11
CA THR A 89 -9.51 12.44 5.47
C THR A 89 -10.66 11.66 6.13
N LYS A 90 -11.34 10.77 5.40
CA LYS A 90 -12.51 10.03 5.89
C LYS A 90 -12.21 8.54 6.05
N VAL A 91 -12.79 7.99 7.12
CA VAL A 91 -12.80 6.55 7.41
C VAL A 91 -14.19 5.99 7.20
N TRP A 92 -14.28 4.84 6.54
CA TRP A 92 -15.53 4.08 6.44
C TRP A 92 -15.81 3.47 7.82
N PRO A 93 -16.95 3.75 8.47
CA PRO A 93 -17.28 3.12 9.74
C PRO A 93 -17.25 1.62 9.61
N HIS A 94 -16.65 0.97 10.61
CA HIS A 94 -16.64 -0.49 10.68
C HIS A 94 -18.05 -1.09 10.79
N LYS A 95 -19.07 -0.30 11.13
CA LYS A 95 -20.48 -0.72 11.14
C LYS A 95 -21.09 -0.84 9.74
N ASP A 96 -20.64 0.00 8.80
CA ASP A 96 -21.15 -0.01 7.43
C ASP A 96 -20.47 -1.12 6.63
N TYR A 97 -19.15 -1.26 6.80
CA TYR A 97 -18.35 -2.30 6.17
C TYR A 97 -17.47 -2.96 7.24
N LEU A 98 -17.82 -4.20 7.59
CA LEU A 98 -17.12 -4.98 8.59
C LEU A 98 -15.68 -5.31 8.16
N LEU A 99 -14.82 -5.52 9.14
CA LEU A 99 -13.45 -5.99 8.90
C LEU A 99 -13.45 -7.49 8.64
N VAL A 100 -13.07 -7.88 7.42
CA VAL A 100 -12.87 -9.28 7.02
C VAL A 100 -11.38 -9.62 7.15
N GLU A 101 -11.06 -10.70 7.86
CA GLU A 101 -9.69 -11.17 8.01
C GLU A 101 -9.20 -11.87 6.74
N VAL A 102 -7.98 -11.54 6.29
CA VAL A 102 -7.38 -12.07 5.06
C VAL A 102 -6.15 -12.93 5.36
N GLY A 103 -5.32 -12.52 6.32
CA GLY A 103 -4.09 -13.23 6.61
C GLY A 103 -3.21 -12.52 7.64
N LYS A 104 -1.93 -12.89 7.69
CA LYS A 104 -1.00 -12.43 8.72
C LYS A 104 0.35 -12.05 8.12
N LEU A 105 0.83 -10.86 8.48
CA LEU A 105 2.18 -10.38 8.19
C LEU A 105 3.08 -10.71 9.38
N VAL A 106 4.23 -11.36 9.16
CA VAL A 106 5.21 -11.67 10.20
C VAL A 106 6.58 -11.20 9.71
N LEU A 107 7.26 -10.37 10.51
CA LEU A 107 8.64 -9.96 10.25
C LEU A 107 9.58 -10.89 11.02
N ASN A 108 10.22 -11.81 10.31
CA ASN A 108 11.04 -12.88 10.90
C ASN A 108 12.51 -12.86 10.49
N ARG A 109 12.94 -11.85 9.74
CA ARG A 109 14.31 -11.73 9.24
C ARG A 109 14.72 -10.27 9.12
N THR A 110 15.93 -9.96 9.58
CA THR A 110 16.58 -8.66 9.36
C THR A 110 17.28 -8.64 7.99
N PRO A 111 17.42 -7.48 7.34
CA PRO A 111 18.28 -7.35 6.16
C PRO A 111 19.74 -7.74 6.49
N ASP A 112 20.42 -8.44 5.59
CA ASP A 112 21.84 -8.77 5.73
C ASP A 112 22.71 -7.53 5.44
N ASN A 113 22.24 -6.70 4.51
CA ASN A 113 22.81 -5.39 4.23
C ASN A 113 21.69 -4.37 3.97
N PHE A 114 21.53 -3.43 4.90
CA PHE A 114 20.50 -2.39 4.84
C PHE A 114 20.51 -1.58 3.53
N PHE A 115 21.69 -1.32 2.95
CA PHE A 115 21.82 -0.56 1.71
C PHE A 115 21.52 -1.40 0.46
N ALA A 116 21.90 -2.68 0.46
CA ALA A 116 21.77 -3.53 -0.72
C ALA A 116 20.40 -4.21 -0.86
N ASP A 117 19.75 -4.54 0.27
CA ASP A 117 18.58 -5.42 0.29
C ASP A 117 17.24 -4.67 0.26
N VAL A 118 17.24 -3.36 0.54
CA VAL A 118 16.01 -2.55 0.57
C VAL A 118 15.60 -2.04 -0.82
N GLU A 119 16.53 -1.96 -1.79
CA GLU A 119 16.30 -1.22 -3.05
C GLU A 119 16.27 -2.06 -4.35
N LYS A 120 16.36 -3.40 -4.30
CA LYS A 120 16.50 -4.19 -5.54
C LYS A 120 15.27 -5.02 -5.89
N GLY A 121 14.55 -4.57 -6.92
CA GLY A 121 13.58 -5.38 -7.69
C GLY A 121 14.05 -5.51 -9.15
N GLY A 122 14.01 -6.72 -9.71
CA GLY A 122 14.32 -6.96 -11.12
C GLY A 122 13.05 -7.16 -11.94
N ALA A 123 12.92 -6.48 -13.07
CA ALA A 123 11.81 -6.65 -14.02
C ALA A 123 12.34 -6.93 -15.43
N ARG A 124 11.72 -7.88 -16.15
CA ARG A 124 12.04 -8.14 -17.56
C ARG A 124 11.32 -7.11 -18.43
N ASN A 125 12.00 -6.01 -18.73
CA ASN A 125 11.48 -4.92 -19.54
C ASN A 125 12.49 -4.50 -20.63
N TYR A 126 12.11 -3.50 -21.41
CA TYR A 126 12.96 -2.88 -22.43
C TYR A 126 13.80 -1.71 -21.90
N GLY A 127 13.84 -1.52 -20.57
CA GLY A 127 14.78 -0.59 -19.94
C GLY A 127 16.20 -0.97 -20.32
N ARG A 128 16.96 0.00 -20.84
CA ARG A 128 18.37 -0.15 -21.21
C ARG A 128 19.16 1.03 -20.70
N ASP A 129 20.45 0.78 -20.52
CA ASP A 129 21.45 1.75 -20.09
C ASP A 129 21.06 2.39 -18.74
N GLY A 130 21.40 3.66 -18.54
CA GLY A 130 21.25 4.35 -17.27
C GLY A 130 22.47 4.21 -16.37
N ALA A 131 22.63 5.17 -15.45
CA ALA A 131 23.75 5.15 -14.51
C ALA A 131 23.67 3.91 -13.61
N MET A 132 24.81 3.27 -13.38
CA MET A 132 24.94 2.09 -12.52
C MET A 132 24.08 0.87 -12.96
N HIS A 133 23.89 0.66 -14.27
CA HIS A 133 23.16 -0.51 -14.76
C HIS A 133 24.02 -1.79 -14.67
N PHE A 134 23.77 -2.63 -13.65
CA PHE A 134 24.63 -3.77 -13.28
C PHE A 134 24.03 -5.15 -13.60
N ASP A 135 22.80 -5.21 -14.11
CA ASP A 135 22.06 -6.47 -14.38
C ASP A 135 22.37 -7.10 -15.76
N GLY A 136 23.33 -6.54 -16.49
CA GLY A 136 23.73 -7.00 -17.82
C GLY A 136 22.98 -6.34 -18.98
N ASN A 137 22.11 -5.35 -18.73
CA ASN A 137 21.52 -4.49 -19.77
C ASN A 137 20.73 -5.22 -20.87
N GLY A 138 20.11 -6.35 -20.53
CA GLY A 138 19.44 -7.21 -21.51
C GLY A 138 20.36 -7.75 -22.62
N GLY A 139 21.69 -7.65 -22.46
CA GLY A 139 22.70 -8.10 -23.41
C GLY A 139 22.51 -7.58 -24.83
N ARG A 140 22.66 -8.46 -25.82
CA ARG A 140 22.37 -8.19 -27.24
C ARG A 140 20.91 -8.51 -27.63
N GLY A 141 20.03 -8.67 -26.64
CA GLY A 141 18.63 -8.96 -26.87
C GLY A 141 17.89 -7.77 -27.50
N PRO A 142 16.71 -8.01 -28.09
CA PRO A 142 15.87 -6.93 -28.62
C PRO A 142 15.59 -5.85 -27.58
N ASN A 143 15.57 -4.59 -28.01
CA ASN A 143 15.36 -3.41 -27.18
C ASN A 143 14.08 -2.61 -27.57
N HIS A 144 13.22 -3.20 -28.40
CA HIS A 144 11.97 -2.60 -28.89
C HIS A 144 10.88 -3.66 -29.01
N GLU A 145 9.63 -3.23 -29.01
CA GLU A 145 8.42 -4.01 -29.30
C GLU A 145 7.50 -3.21 -30.24
N PRO A 146 6.80 -3.84 -31.20
CA PRO A 146 6.88 -5.26 -31.58
C PRO A 146 8.19 -5.58 -32.30
N ASN A 147 8.66 -6.82 -32.19
CA ASN A 147 9.86 -7.28 -32.87
C ASN A 147 9.73 -8.76 -33.27
N SER A 148 10.49 -9.20 -34.26
CA SER A 148 10.50 -10.59 -34.75
C SER A 148 11.48 -11.50 -34.00
N LEU A 149 11.98 -11.07 -32.85
CA LEU A 149 12.88 -11.82 -31.98
C LEU A 149 12.12 -12.25 -30.71
N ASN A 150 12.65 -13.22 -29.97
CA ASN A 150 12.02 -13.72 -28.73
C ASN A 150 12.24 -12.77 -27.53
N GLY A 151 11.85 -11.50 -27.70
CA GLY A 151 11.90 -10.46 -26.67
C GLY A 151 10.71 -10.52 -25.69
N PRO A 152 10.76 -9.76 -24.58
CA PRO A 152 9.59 -9.57 -23.71
C PRO A 152 8.39 -9.06 -24.53
N ALA A 153 7.26 -9.74 -24.52
CA ALA A 153 6.06 -9.30 -25.23
C ALA A 153 4.96 -8.96 -24.23
N GLN A 154 4.05 -8.06 -24.61
CA GLN A 154 2.81 -7.88 -23.87
C GLN A 154 2.07 -9.22 -23.76
N THR A 155 1.46 -9.48 -22.60
CA THR A 155 0.73 -10.73 -22.35
C THR A 155 -0.67 -10.73 -23.00
N ASP A 156 -1.08 -9.61 -23.62
CA ASP A 156 -2.45 -9.32 -24.07
C ASP A 156 -3.54 -9.51 -22.98
N GLU A 157 -3.12 -9.74 -21.73
CA GLU A 157 -3.99 -9.81 -20.58
C GLU A 157 -4.41 -8.39 -20.19
N ALA A 158 -5.72 -8.17 -20.02
CA ALA A 158 -6.23 -6.89 -19.59
C ALA A 158 -5.65 -6.55 -18.20
N SER A 159 -4.81 -5.52 -18.15
CA SER A 159 -4.22 -5.02 -16.90
C SER A 159 -5.27 -4.46 -15.91
N GLY A 160 -6.52 -4.29 -16.35
CA GLY A 160 -7.63 -3.83 -15.53
C GLY A 160 -8.94 -3.84 -16.31
N VAL A 161 -10.05 -3.59 -15.61
CA VAL A 161 -11.37 -3.43 -16.22
C VAL A 161 -11.61 -1.94 -16.47
N GLY A 162 -12.13 -1.60 -17.65
CA GLY A 162 -12.44 -0.20 -18.01
C GLY A 162 -13.41 0.44 -17.01
N TYR A 163 -13.19 1.72 -16.72
CA TYR A 163 -14.02 2.51 -15.80
C TYR A 163 -14.77 3.60 -16.56
N ALA A 164 -16.04 3.82 -16.22
CA ALA A 164 -16.84 4.87 -16.81
C ALA A 164 -16.40 6.23 -16.25
N VAL A 165 -15.90 7.11 -17.14
CA VAL A 165 -15.52 8.48 -16.77
C VAL A 165 -16.56 9.44 -17.33
N SER A 166 -17.01 10.37 -16.49
CA SER A 166 -17.93 11.45 -16.87
C SER A 166 -17.38 12.80 -16.43
N GLY A 167 -17.67 13.86 -17.18
CA GLY A 167 -17.26 15.23 -16.87
C GLY A 167 -16.35 15.83 -17.95
N VAL A 168 -15.67 16.92 -17.61
CA VAL A 168 -14.71 17.60 -18.49
C VAL A 168 -13.31 17.52 -17.89
N THR A 169 -12.31 17.40 -18.73
CA THR A 169 -10.91 17.45 -18.30
C THR A 169 -10.58 18.87 -17.82
N GLY A 170 -10.08 18.98 -16.60
CA GLY A 170 -9.66 20.26 -16.02
C GLY A 170 -9.57 20.19 -14.50
N THR A 171 -9.28 21.33 -13.88
CA THR A 171 -9.34 21.45 -12.42
C THR A 171 -10.81 21.58 -12.00
N SER A 172 -11.31 20.58 -11.29
CA SER A 172 -12.62 20.64 -10.67
C SER A 172 -12.52 21.26 -9.28
N VAL A 173 -13.49 22.12 -8.93
CA VAL A 173 -13.66 22.53 -7.53
C VAL A 173 -14.17 21.29 -6.79
N HIS A 174 -13.50 20.93 -5.71
CA HIS A 174 -13.93 19.79 -4.89
C HIS A 174 -15.35 20.06 -4.35
N GLY A 175 -16.31 19.27 -4.80
CA GLY A 175 -17.68 19.32 -4.29
C GLY A 175 -17.67 18.85 -2.85
N LYS A 176 -17.68 19.78 -1.90
CA LYS A 176 -17.78 19.44 -0.48
C LYS A 176 -19.14 18.80 -0.24
N HIS A 177 -19.18 17.52 0.13
CA HIS A 177 -20.36 17.00 0.81
C HIS A 177 -20.49 17.71 2.16
N VAL A 178 -21.71 17.87 2.68
CA VAL A 178 -21.94 18.50 4.01
C VAL A 178 -21.09 17.82 5.10
N GLU A 179 -20.85 16.51 4.92
CA GLU A 179 -20.07 15.63 5.79
C GLU A 179 -18.54 15.70 5.56
N ASP A 180 -18.09 16.36 4.48
CA ASP A 180 -16.67 16.54 4.16
C ASP A 180 -16.02 17.67 4.98
N ASN A 181 -16.82 18.46 5.69
CA ASN A 181 -16.31 19.48 6.60
C ASN A 181 -15.42 18.87 7.70
N GLU A 182 -14.29 19.52 7.96
CA GLU A 182 -13.19 19.07 8.84
C GLU A 182 -13.60 18.89 10.32
N GLY A 183 -14.84 19.23 10.70
CA GLY A 183 -15.32 19.18 12.08
C GLY A 183 -16.10 17.93 12.48
N ILE A 184 -16.37 16.99 11.56
CA ILE A 184 -17.36 15.91 11.82
C ILE A 184 -16.77 14.65 12.49
N ARG A 185 -15.44 14.47 12.54
CA ARG A 185 -14.83 13.36 13.31
C ARG A 185 -13.46 13.72 13.88
N CYS A 186 -13.45 14.09 15.15
CA CYS A 186 -12.37 13.75 16.08
C CYS A 186 -12.75 12.46 16.83
#